data_AF-A0A3N5K4H1-F1
#
_entry.id   AF-A0A3N5K4H1-F1
#
_cell.length_a   1.000
_cell.length_b   1.000
_cell.length_c   1.000
_cell.angle_alpha   90.00
_cell.angle_beta   90.00
_cell.angle_gamma   90.00
#
_symmetry.space_group_name_H-M   'P 1'
#
loop_
_entity.id
_entity.type
_entity.pdbx_description
1 polymer ?
#
loop_
_entity_poly.entity_id
_entity_poly.type
_entity_poly.pdbx_seq_one_letter_code
_entity_poly.pdbx_strand_id
1 'polypeptide(L)'
;MNQQELDGILQKAAELKVFCEYGERTVPVLDEIASFVREISPAIEDLRAVVEVSMVNIPKAADQLGRVTQATEQASTDILNTLDRMVATLDEVITSVASGMISSDLGAATKKMAAIVKSLVDKSGWDEDIVKLAEAWDIHLQSMRMSGPTSNLERLLKDLQSDCTEIMMALQVQDITQQHIGAVMGTIQAVAEGLQQLTTGFFSTSSAEALPPTPSMPVQFEQENVGEAERKKMVEALLSKARAGQI
;
A
#
# COMPACT_ATOMS: atom_id res chain seq x y z
N MET A 1 -14.65 83.79 36.42
CA MET A 1 -14.91 82.72 35.44
C MET A 1 -15.89 83.28 34.44
N ASN A 2 -15.47 83.43 33.19
CA ASN A 2 -16.32 84.00 32.16
C ASN A 2 -17.34 82.94 31.71
N GLN A 3 -18.57 83.36 31.44
CA GLN A 3 -19.69 82.47 31.08
C GLN A 3 -19.35 81.60 29.84
N GLN A 4 -18.53 82.13 28.92
CA GLN A 4 -18.00 81.43 27.75
C GLN A 4 -17.01 80.28 28.09
N GLU A 5 -16.25 80.38 29.18
CA GLU A 5 -15.34 79.32 29.61
C GLU A 5 -16.13 78.16 30.23
N LEU A 6 -17.22 78.47 30.93
CA LEU A 6 -18.12 77.48 31.51
C LEU A 6 -18.87 76.69 30.42
N ASP A 7 -19.35 77.39 29.38
CA ASP A 7 -19.99 76.76 28.22
C ASP A 7 -19.01 75.88 27.43
N GLY A 8 -17.75 76.30 27.28
CA GLY A 8 -16.70 75.47 26.66
C GLY A 8 -16.37 74.20 27.45
N ILE A 9 -16.40 74.26 28.78
CA ILE A 9 -16.23 73.08 29.64
C ILE A 9 -17.44 72.15 29.56
N LEU A 10 -18.66 72.69 29.54
CA LEU A 10 -19.90 71.92 29.37
C LEU A 10 -19.94 71.20 28.03
N GLN A 11 -19.47 71.84 26.95
CA GLN A 11 -19.39 71.22 25.63
C GLN A 11 -18.37 70.07 25.60
N LYS A 12 -17.19 70.24 26.19
CA LYS A 12 -16.20 69.15 26.32
C LYS A 12 -16.69 68.02 27.23
N ALA A 13 -17.44 68.34 28.29
CA ALA A 13 -18.05 67.32 29.15
C ALA A 13 -19.14 66.53 28.41
N ALA A 14 -19.91 67.18 27.52
CA ALA A 14 -20.88 66.51 26.66
C ALA A 14 -20.20 65.61 25.62
N GLU A 15 -19.09 66.05 25.00
CA GLU A 15 -18.28 65.22 24.11
C GLU A 15 -17.70 63.99 24.83
N LEU A 16 -17.22 64.16 26.06
CA LEU A 16 -16.72 63.07 26.89
C LEU A 16 -17.83 62.07 27.26
N LYS A 17 -19.04 62.56 27.51
CA LYS A 17 -20.21 61.72 27.78
C LYS A 17 -20.57 60.84 26.58
N VAL A 18 -20.55 61.41 25.37
CA VAL A 18 -20.78 60.66 24.13
C VAL A 18 -19.69 59.60 23.92
N PHE A 19 -18.43 59.91 24.25
CA PHE A 19 -17.33 58.94 24.20
C PHE A 19 -17.52 57.81 25.23
N CYS A 20 -17.99 58.11 26.44
CA CYS A 20 -18.31 57.10 27.46
C CYS A 20 -19.50 56.22 27.06
N GLU A 21 -20.57 56.79 26.49
CA GLU A 21 -21.72 56.02 25.96
C GLU A 21 -21.30 55.09 24.80
N TYR A 22 -20.34 55.52 23.97
CA TYR A 22 -19.75 54.67 22.94
C TYR A 22 -18.85 53.58 23.54
N GLY A 23 -18.09 53.90 24.59
CA GLY A 23 -17.27 52.97 25.36
C GLY A 23 -18.10 51.86 26.02
N GLU A 24 -19.23 52.18 26.63
CA GLU A 24 -20.17 51.20 27.20
C GLU A 24 -20.67 50.17 26.17
N ARG A 25 -20.72 50.57 24.90
CA ARG A 25 -21.12 49.70 23.79
C ARG A 25 -19.97 48.90 23.18
N THR A 26 -18.74 49.41 23.28
CA THR A 26 -17.54 48.81 22.68
C THR A 26 -16.85 47.83 23.63
N VAL A 27 -16.87 48.09 24.94
CA VAL A 27 -16.29 47.23 25.98
C VAL A 27 -16.86 45.79 25.96
N PRO A 28 -18.19 45.57 25.83
CA PRO A 28 -18.75 44.22 25.73
C PRO A 28 -18.24 43.46 24.50
N VAL A 29 -18.09 44.14 23.36
CA VAL A 29 -17.56 43.53 22.12
C VAL A 29 -16.09 43.13 22.28
N LEU A 30 -15.30 43.97 22.95
CA LEU A 30 -13.91 43.66 23.30
C LEU A 30 -13.82 42.47 24.26
N ASP A 31 -14.75 42.35 25.21
CA ASP A 31 -14.80 41.23 26.14
C ASP A 31 -15.21 39.92 25.44
N GLU A 32 -16.15 39.97 24.49
CA GLU A 32 -16.50 38.84 23.62
C GLU A 32 -15.30 38.39 22.76
N ILE A 33 -14.57 39.34 22.15
CA ILE A 33 -13.34 39.04 21.39
C ILE A 33 -12.27 38.44 22.32
N ALA A 34 -12.10 38.98 23.53
CA ALA A 34 -11.14 38.46 24.49
C ALA A 34 -11.52 37.04 24.97
N SER A 35 -12.82 36.77 25.17
CA SER A 35 -13.32 35.43 25.49
C SER A 35 -13.06 34.46 24.33
N PHE A 36 -13.37 34.87 23.10
CA PHE A 36 -13.11 34.07 21.91
C PHE A 36 -11.62 33.74 21.73
N VAL A 37 -10.73 34.72 21.94
CA VAL A 37 -9.27 34.50 21.88
C VAL A 37 -8.81 33.54 22.98
N ARG A 38 -9.36 33.64 24.20
CA ARG A 38 -9.08 32.69 25.29
C ARG A 38 -9.56 31.28 24.98
N GLU A 39 -10.64 31.12 24.23
CA GLU A 39 -11.19 29.82 23.83
C GLU A 39 -10.44 29.20 22.64
N ILE A 40 -10.00 30.01 21.68
CA ILE A 40 -9.32 29.49 20.48
C ILE A 40 -7.84 29.20 20.70
N SER A 41 -7.19 29.92 21.63
CA SER A 41 -5.76 29.74 21.88
C SER A 41 -5.40 28.31 22.33
N PRO A 42 -6.13 27.65 23.26
CA PRO A 42 -5.91 26.24 23.58
C PRO A 42 -6.12 25.31 22.38
N ALA A 43 -7.15 25.54 21.56
CA ALA A 43 -7.45 24.71 20.40
C ALA A 43 -6.33 24.76 19.33
N ILE A 44 -5.67 25.91 19.19
CA ILE A 44 -4.50 26.07 18.31
C ILE A 44 -3.29 25.30 18.87
N GLU A 45 -3.08 25.31 20.19
CA GLU A 45 -1.98 24.57 20.83
C GLU A 45 -2.21 23.05 20.73
N ASP A 46 -3.45 22.58 20.89
CA ASP A 46 -3.83 21.18 20.68
C ASP A 46 -3.61 20.76 19.23
N LEU A 47 -4.00 21.60 18.27
CA LEU A 47 -3.76 21.36 16.85
C LEU A 47 -2.27 21.27 16.56
N ARG A 48 -1.45 22.18 17.12
CA ARG A 48 0.02 22.14 16.98
C ARG A 48 0.58 20.82 17.47
N ALA A 49 0.17 20.34 18.64
CA ALA A 49 0.63 19.07 19.20
C ALA A 49 0.26 17.88 18.29
N VAL A 50 -0.97 17.85 17.77
CA VAL A 50 -1.42 16.81 16.83
C VAL A 50 -0.61 16.84 15.54
N VAL A 51 -0.35 18.03 15.00
CA VAL A 51 0.43 18.19 13.77
C VAL A 51 1.88 17.77 13.97
N GLU A 52 2.51 18.18 15.06
CA GLU A 52 3.89 17.83 15.39
C GLU A 52 4.07 16.30 15.56
N VAL A 53 3.14 15.65 16.26
CA VAL A 53 3.11 14.19 16.40
C VAL A 53 2.89 13.51 15.04
N SER A 54 1.99 14.04 14.22
CA SER A 54 1.66 13.50 12.90
C SER A 54 2.83 13.60 11.93
N MET A 55 3.56 14.72 11.92
CA MET A 55 4.75 14.93 11.08
C MET A 55 5.87 13.93 11.38
N VAL A 56 5.94 13.40 12.59
CA VAL A 56 6.94 12.37 12.96
C VAL A 56 6.44 10.96 12.67
N ASN A 57 5.18 10.66 13.01
CA ASN A 57 4.67 9.28 12.97
C ASN A 57 4.19 8.85 11.58
N ILE A 58 3.62 9.77 10.80
CA ILE A 58 3.09 9.46 9.46
C ILE A 58 4.23 9.02 8.50
N PRO A 59 5.38 9.71 8.41
CA PRO A 59 6.49 9.25 7.57
C PRO A 59 7.09 7.93 8.04
N LYS A 60 7.18 7.70 9.36
CA LYS A 60 7.65 6.43 9.91
C LYS A 60 6.73 5.27 9.53
N ALA A 61 5.42 5.47 9.55
CA ALA A 61 4.45 4.47 9.12
C ALA A 61 4.60 4.16 7.62
N ALA A 62 4.84 5.19 6.80
CA ALA A 62 5.12 5.01 5.37
C ALA A 62 6.38 4.18 5.12
N ASP A 63 7.49 4.48 5.82
CA ASP A 63 8.73 3.71 5.73
C ASP A 63 8.53 2.25 6.18
N GLN A 64 7.83 2.05 7.29
CA GLN A 64 7.48 0.71 7.78
C GLN A 64 6.65 -0.09 6.75
N LEU A 65 5.67 0.55 6.12
CA LEU A 65 4.88 -0.07 5.04
C LEU A 65 5.76 -0.44 3.84
N GLY A 66 6.69 0.43 3.45
CA GLY A 66 7.67 0.14 2.39
C GLY A 66 8.51 -1.10 2.71
N ARG A 67 9.04 -1.19 3.95
CA ARG A 67 9.83 -2.33 4.41
C ARG A 67 9.03 -3.63 4.46
N VAL A 68 7.79 -3.58 4.95
CA VAL A 68 6.89 -4.74 4.97
C VAL A 68 6.57 -5.20 3.55
N THR A 69 6.32 -4.26 2.64
CA THR A 69 6.05 -4.56 1.22
C THR A 69 7.23 -5.27 0.58
N GLN A 70 8.44 -4.75 0.78
CA GLN A 70 9.67 -5.37 0.28
C GLN A 70 9.90 -6.77 0.88
N ALA A 71 9.73 -6.93 2.20
CA ALA A 71 9.87 -8.22 2.86
C ALA A 71 8.84 -9.25 2.34
N THR A 72 7.62 -8.79 2.04
CA THR A 72 6.56 -9.64 1.50
C THR A 72 6.87 -10.04 0.05
N GLU A 73 7.43 -9.14 -0.76
CA GLU A 73 7.92 -9.45 -2.12
C GLU A 73 9.02 -10.51 -2.10
N GLN A 74 10.01 -10.33 -1.22
CA GLN A 74 11.10 -11.29 -1.05
C GLN A 74 10.57 -12.66 -0.60
N ALA A 75 9.70 -12.69 0.42
CA ALA A 75 9.13 -13.93 0.93
C ALA A 75 8.31 -14.67 -0.13
N SER A 76 7.54 -13.94 -0.94
CA SER A 76 6.77 -14.55 -2.04
C SER A 76 7.70 -15.12 -3.13
N THR A 77 8.75 -14.39 -3.49
CA THR A 77 9.79 -14.89 -4.41
C THR A 77 10.42 -16.18 -3.88
N ASP A 78 10.73 -16.24 -2.58
CA ASP A 78 11.30 -17.43 -1.93
C ASP A 78 10.31 -18.61 -1.92
N ILE A 79 9.00 -18.34 -1.72
CA ILE A 79 7.94 -19.35 -1.83
C ILE A 79 7.85 -19.88 -3.27
N LEU A 80 7.81 -19.00 -4.28
CA LEU A 80 7.76 -19.39 -5.69
C LEU A 80 8.97 -20.26 -6.07
N ASN A 81 10.18 -19.86 -5.65
CA ASN A 81 11.40 -20.64 -5.86
C ASN A 81 11.36 -22.02 -5.19
N THR A 82 10.68 -22.14 -4.06
CA THR A 82 10.49 -23.41 -3.34
C THR A 82 9.45 -24.27 -4.07
N LEU A 83 8.34 -23.69 -4.53
CA LEU A 83 7.33 -24.38 -5.33
C LEU A 83 7.90 -24.91 -6.63
N ASP A 84 8.73 -24.15 -7.33
CA ASP A 84 9.41 -24.61 -8.56
C ASP A 84 10.29 -25.83 -8.28
N ARG A 85 11.07 -25.81 -7.19
CA ARG A 85 11.88 -26.96 -6.78
C ARG A 85 11.01 -28.15 -6.39
N MET A 86 9.88 -27.91 -5.72
CA MET A 86 8.94 -28.98 -5.36
C MET A 86 8.36 -29.62 -6.61
N VAL A 87 7.91 -28.83 -7.59
CA VAL A 87 7.38 -29.34 -8.87
C VAL A 87 8.44 -30.17 -9.61
N ALA A 88 9.68 -29.68 -9.70
CA ALA A 88 10.78 -30.42 -10.32
C ALA A 88 11.10 -31.74 -9.59
N THR A 89 11.13 -31.71 -8.24
CA THR A 89 11.35 -32.90 -7.43
C THR A 89 10.21 -33.91 -7.57
N LEU A 90 8.97 -33.45 -7.63
CA LEU A 90 7.81 -34.30 -7.84
C LEU A 90 7.85 -34.97 -9.22
N ASP A 91 8.24 -34.25 -10.26
CA ASP A 91 8.39 -34.80 -11.61
C ASP A 91 9.50 -35.86 -11.67
N GLU A 92 10.62 -35.63 -10.98
CA GLU A 92 11.70 -36.61 -10.82
C GLU A 92 11.22 -37.85 -10.06
N VAL A 93 10.47 -37.68 -8.96
CA VAL A 93 9.90 -38.80 -8.19
C VAL A 93 8.89 -39.58 -9.01
N ILE A 94 7.99 -38.92 -9.74
CA ILE A 94 7.02 -39.58 -10.64
C ILE A 94 7.77 -40.40 -11.70
N THR A 95 8.80 -39.80 -12.32
CA THR A 95 9.63 -40.48 -13.33
C THR A 95 10.41 -41.65 -12.74
N SER A 96 10.95 -41.51 -11.52
CA SER A 96 11.68 -42.56 -10.79
C SER A 96 10.77 -43.70 -10.37
N VAL A 97 9.55 -43.41 -9.91
CA VAL A 97 8.53 -44.42 -9.58
C VAL A 97 8.08 -45.16 -10.84
N ALA A 98 7.84 -44.44 -11.94
CA ALA A 98 7.46 -45.04 -13.22
C ALA A 98 8.59 -45.91 -13.82
N SER A 99 9.84 -45.45 -13.76
CA SER A 99 11.01 -46.16 -14.33
C SER A 99 11.56 -47.26 -13.42
N GLY A 100 11.48 -47.10 -12.09
CA GLY A 100 11.85 -48.11 -11.09
C GLY A 100 10.95 -49.35 -11.15
N MET A 101 9.68 -49.19 -11.56
CA MET A 101 8.79 -50.31 -11.87
C MET A 101 9.15 -51.06 -13.15
N ILE A 102 9.78 -50.39 -14.13
CA ILE A 102 10.14 -51.01 -15.42
C ILE A 102 11.51 -51.70 -15.33
N SER A 103 12.37 -51.30 -14.39
CA SER A 103 13.78 -51.72 -14.31
C SER A 103 14.13 -52.67 -13.15
N SER A 104 13.27 -52.81 -12.13
CA SER A 104 13.52 -53.73 -11.02
C SER A 104 13.46 -55.19 -11.45
N ASP A 105 14.38 -56.02 -10.93
CA ASP A 105 14.49 -57.48 -11.03
C ASP A 105 13.16 -58.24 -11.11
N LEU A 106 12.08 -57.69 -10.55
CA LEU A 106 10.72 -58.20 -10.66
C LEU A 106 10.23 -58.36 -12.10
N GLY A 107 10.55 -57.43 -13.02
CA GLY A 107 10.19 -57.51 -14.44
C GLY A 107 10.98 -58.59 -15.21
N ALA A 108 12.24 -58.79 -14.82
CA ALA A 108 13.09 -59.85 -15.38
C ALA A 108 12.72 -61.23 -14.82
N ALA A 109 12.44 -61.30 -13.51
CA ALA A 109 11.99 -62.51 -12.81
C ALA A 109 10.61 -62.96 -13.31
N THR A 110 9.66 -62.04 -13.51
CA THR A 110 8.35 -62.36 -14.09
C THR A 110 8.46 -62.83 -15.53
N LYS A 111 9.31 -62.22 -16.37
CA LYS A 111 9.57 -62.71 -17.74
C LYS A 111 10.22 -64.10 -17.74
N LYS A 112 11.19 -64.36 -16.87
CA LYS A 112 11.82 -65.68 -16.73
C LYS A 112 10.82 -66.72 -16.26
N MET A 113 10.00 -66.40 -15.26
CA MET A 113 8.97 -67.29 -14.73
C MET A 113 7.88 -67.59 -15.76
N ALA A 114 7.44 -66.59 -16.52
CA ALA A 114 6.51 -66.77 -17.63
C ALA A 114 7.08 -67.71 -18.72
N ALA A 115 8.38 -67.60 -19.04
CA ALA A 115 9.04 -68.50 -19.97
C ALA A 115 9.12 -69.94 -19.44
N ILE A 116 9.37 -70.12 -18.14
CA ILE A 116 9.39 -71.44 -17.48
C ILE A 116 8.00 -72.08 -17.52
N VAL A 117 6.95 -71.35 -17.10
CA VAL A 117 5.56 -71.82 -17.12
C VAL A 117 5.13 -72.19 -18.54
N LYS A 118 5.43 -71.37 -19.54
CA LYS A 118 5.16 -71.68 -20.95
C LYS A 118 5.89 -72.94 -21.43
N SER A 119 7.17 -73.08 -21.09
CA SER A 119 7.96 -74.26 -21.47
C SER A 119 7.51 -75.55 -20.79
N LEU A 120 6.92 -75.46 -19.60
CA LEU A 120 6.34 -76.59 -18.87
C LEU A 120 5.05 -77.03 -19.54
N VAL A 121 4.15 -76.10 -19.89
CA VAL A 121 2.90 -76.38 -20.63
C VAL A 121 3.21 -77.06 -21.97
N ASP A 122 4.23 -76.58 -22.70
CA ASP A 122 4.62 -77.12 -24.02
C ASP A 122 5.23 -78.53 -23.95
N LYS A 123 5.91 -78.90 -22.84
CA LYS A 123 6.64 -80.18 -22.71
C LYS A 123 5.87 -81.30 -22.01
N SER A 124 4.98 -80.96 -21.08
CA SER A 124 4.31 -81.93 -20.21
C SER A 124 2.93 -82.34 -20.69
N GLY A 125 2.34 -81.59 -21.65
CA GLY A 125 1.04 -81.88 -22.22
C GLY A 125 -0.09 -81.68 -21.20
N TRP A 126 -0.55 -80.44 -21.04
CA TRP A 126 -1.78 -80.03 -20.35
C TRP A 126 -2.20 -80.89 -19.13
N ASP A 127 -1.23 -81.25 -18.29
CA ASP A 127 -1.52 -81.91 -17.02
C ASP A 127 -2.32 -80.93 -16.15
N GLU A 128 -3.31 -81.43 -15.42
CA GLU A 128 -4.33 -80.60 -14.75
C GLU A 128 -3.69 -79.60 -13.76
N ASP A 129 -2.60 -80.01 -13.12
CA ASP A 129 -1.83 -79.19 -12.18
C ASP A 129 -1.01 -78.09 -12.87
N ILE A 130 -0.59 -78.32 -14.11
CA ILE A 130 0.21 -77.35 -14.89
C ILE A 130 -0.70 -76.28 -15.50
N VAL A 131 -1.93 -76.65 -15.86
CA VAL A 131 -2.97 -75.70 -16.26
C VAL A 131 -3.36 -74.79 -15.08
N LYS A 132 -3.60 -75.36 -13.90
CA LYS A 132 -3.89 -74.58 -12.67
C LYS A 132 -2.74 -73.64 -12.31
N LEU A 133 -1.49 -74.06 -12.48
CA LEU A 133 -0.32 -73.21 -12.25
C LEU A 133 -0.24 -72.05 -13.26
N ALA A 134 -0.54 -72.31 -14.54
CA ALA A 134 -0.56 -71.28 -15.57
C ALA A 134 -1.66 -70.24 -15.32
N GLU A 135 -2.86 -70.68 -14.93
CA GLU A 135 -3.98 -69.78 -14.57
C GLU A 135 -3.66 -68.97 -13.30
N ALA A 136 -3.13 -69.60 -12.26
CA ALA A 136 -2.74 -68.90 -11.03
C ALA A 136 -1.63 -67.86 -11.29
N TRP A 137 -0.69 -68.17 -12.19
CA TRP A 137 0.34 -67.23 -12.61
C TRP A 137 -0.23 -66.06 -13.43
N ASP A 138 -1.19 -66.31 -14.32
CA ASP A 138 -1.85 -65.25 -15.10
C ASP A 138 -2.66 -64.32 -14.18
N ILE A 139 -3.41 -64.88 -13.22
CA ILE A 139 -4.13 -64.10 -12.20
C ILE A 139 -3.14 -63.28 -11.36
N HIS A 140 -1.99 -63.85 -10.97
CA HIS A 140 -0.96 -63.12 -10.25
C HIS A 140 -0.39 -61.96 -11.09
N LEU A 141 -0.12 -62.17 -12.38
CA LEU A 141 0.38 -61.14 -13.30
C LEU A 141 -0.64 -60.02 -13.51
N GLN A 142 -1.92 -60.38 -13.66
CA GLN A 142 -3.03 -59.42 -13.74
C GLN A 142 -3.19 -58.65 -12.42
N SER A 143 -3.05 -59.32 -11.26
CA SER A 143 -3.10 -58.67 -9.96
C SER A 143 -1.95 -57.69 -9.75
N MET A 144 -0.73 -57.99 -10.22
CA MET A 144 0.39 -57.04 -10.16
C MET A 144 0.24 -55.87 -11.14
N ARG A 145 -0.43 -56.09 -12.28
CA ARG A 145 -0.78 -55.01 -13.23
C ARG A 145 -1.89 -54.09 -12.70
N MET A 146 -2.88 -54.65 -12.00
CA MET A 146 -4.04 -53.92 -11.48
C MET A 146 -3.78 -53.30 -10.10
N SER A 147 -2.98 -53.98 -9.27
CA SER A 147 -2.53 -53.55 -7.95
C SER A 147 -1.09 -53.04 -8.01
N GLY A 148 -0.78 -52.18 -8.98
CA GLY A 148 0.43 -51.38 -8.88
C GLY A 148 0.33 -50.56 -7.57
N PRO A 149 1.24 -50.71 -6.59
CA PRO A 149 1.28 -49.89 -5.36
C PRO A 149 1.49 -48.39 -5.64
N THR A 150 1.56 -48.02 -6.90
CA THR A 150 2.04 -46.77 -7.47
C THR A 150 0.94 -45.96 -8.15
N SER A 151 -0.24 -46.49 -8.47
CA SER A 151 -1.29 -45.69 -9.13
C SER A 151 -1.87 -44.63 -8.18
N ASN A 152 -2.09 -44.99 -6.91
CA ASN A 152 -2.49 -44.04 -5.87
C ASN A 152 -1.37 -43.06 -5.53
N LEU A 153 -0.12 -43.52 -5.49
CA LEU A 153 1.03 -42.63 -5.24
C LEU A 153 1.23 -41.64 -6.39
N GLU A 154 1.17 -42.10 -7.64
CA GLU A 154 1.26 -41.25 -8.83
C GLU A 154 0.12 -40.24 -8.89
N ARG A 155 -1.10 -40.65 -8.55
CA ARG A 155 -2.23 -39.73 -8.43
C ARG A 155 -1.97 -38.67 -7.35
N LEU A 156 -1.58 -39.07 -6.14
CA LEU A 156 -1.28 -38.13 -5.05
C LEU A 156 -0.14 -37.16 -5.40
N LEU A 157 0.89 -37.63 -6.11
CA LEU A 157 2.00 -36.79 -6.56
C LEU A 157 1.57 -35.79 -7.64
N LYS A 158 0.70 -36.21 -8.57
CA LYS A 158 0.09 -35.32 -9.59
C LYS A 158 -0.84 -34.29 -8.96
N ASP A 159 -1.65 -34.70 -8.00
CA ASP A 159 -2.53 -33.79 -7.25
C ASP A 159 -1.68 -32.75 -6.52
N LEU A 160 -0.60 -33.16 -5.83
CA LEU A 160 0.32 -32.26 -5.15
C LEU A 160 1.05 -31.29 -6.10
N GLN A 161 1.39 -31.74 -7.32
CA GLN A 161 1.96 -30.89 -8.36
C GLN A 161 0.95 -29.84 -8.85
N SER A 162 -0.32 -30.23 -8.99
CA SER A 162 -1.42 -29.32 -9.31
C SER A 162 -1.60 -28.27 -8.22
N ASP A 163 -1.63 -28.69 -6.95
CA ASP A 163 -1.75 -27.78 -5.80
C ASP A 163 -0.60 -26.76 -5.76
N CYS A 164 0.63 -27.19 -6.02
CA CYS A 164 1.79 -26.29 -6.10
C CYS A 164 1.61 -25.23 -7.20
N THR A 165 1.07 -25.63 -8.35
CA THR A 165 0.81 -24.74 -9.49
C THR A 165 -0.32 -23.75 -9.17
N GLU A 166 -1.37 -24.21 -8.48
CA GLU A 166 -2.47 -23.36 -8.04
C GLU A 166 -2.02 -22.30 -7.03
N ILE A 167 -1.19 -22.67 -6.05
CA ILE A 167 -0.58 -21.72 -5.11
C ILE A 167 0.29 -20.70 -5.86
N MET A 168 1.07 -21.14 -6.84
CA MET A 168 1.92 -20.28 -7.66
C MET A 168 1.09 -19.22 -8.40
N MET A 169 -0.06 -19.61 -8.97
CA MET A 169 -0.99 -18.68 -9.62
C MET A 169 -1.67 -17.75 -8.60
N ALA A 170 -2.07 -18.24 -7.43
CA ALA A 170 -2.71 -17.44 -6.39
C ALA A 170 -1.81 -16.32 -5.84
N LEU A 171 -0.49 -16.58 -5.73
CA LEU A 171 0.49 -15.59 -5.28
C LEU A 171 0.73 -14.45 -6.29
N GLN A 172 0.30 -14.59 -7.56
CA GLN A 172 0.48 -13.54 -8.58
C GLN A 172 -0.37 -12.28 -8.34
N VAL A 173 -1.37 -12.31 -7.44
CA VAL A 173 -2.20 -11.14 -7.08
C VAL A 173 -1.42 -10.07 -6.28
N GLN A 174 -0.17 -10.36 -5.91
CA GLN A 174 0.65 -9.49 -5.08
C GLN A 174 0.94 -8.11 -5.70
N ASP A 175 1.02 -8.01 -7.03
CA ASP A 175 1.22 -6.74 -7.76
C ASP A 175 0.09 -5.72 -7.46
N ILE A 176 -1.16 -6.18 -7.40
CA ILE A 176 -2.31 -5.33 -7.05
C ILE A 176 -2.17 -4.80 -5.62
N THR A 177 -1.69 -5.63 -4.69
CA THR A 177 -1.50 -5.22 -3.29
C THR A 177 -0.37 -4.20 -3.16
N GLN A 178 0.75 -4.39 -3.89
CA GLN A 178 1.85 -3.42 -3.91
C GLN A 178 1.41 -2.07 -4.47
N GLN A 179 0.62 -2.06 -5.54
CA GLN A 179 0.09 -0.82 -6.13
C GLN A 179 -0.84 -0.08 -5.16
N HIS A 180 -1.73 -0.79 -4.46
CA HIS A 180 -2.59 -0.18 -3.44
C HIS A 180 -1.79 0.39 -2.27
N ILE A 181 -0.78 -0.32 -1.76
CA ILE A 181 0.08 0.20 -0.69
C ILE A 181 0.87 1.42 -1.17
N GLY A 182 1.40 1.40 -2.40
CA GLY A 182 2.10 2.54 -3.00
C GLY A 182 1.21 3.78 -3.11
N ALA A 183 -0.06 3.62 -3.52
CA ALA A 183 -1.03 4.71 -3.56
C ALA A 183 -1.33 5.28 -2.16
N VAL A 184 -1.47 4.41 -1.15
CA VAL A 184 -1.65 4.81 0.25
C VAL A 184 -0.42 5.57 0.76
N MET A 185 0.79 5.10 0.48
CA MET A 185 2.04 5.78 0.84
C MET A 185 2.13 7.18 0.22
N GLY A 186 1.78 7.33 -1.06
CA GLY A 186 1.75 8.64 -1.73
C GLY A 186 0.75 9.60 -1.10
N THR A 187 -0.43 9.10 -0.71
CA THR A 187 -1.44 9.89 0.00
C THR A 187 -0.95 10.33 1.38
N ILE A 188 -0.30 9.42 2.10
CA ILE A 188 0.34 9.66 3.40
C ILE A 188 1.41 10.75 3.28
N GLN A 189 2.25 10.69 2.24
CA GLN A 189 3.29 11.68 1.98
C GLN A 189 2.69 13.07 1.73
N ALA A 190 1.66 13.14 0.89
CA ALA A 190 0.96 14.40 0.59
C ALA A 190 0.31 15.03 1.83
N VAL A 191 -0.26 14.21 2.73
CA VAL A 191 -0.80 14.68 4.01
C VAL A 191 0.33 15.23 4.90
N ALA A 192 1.45 14.52 5.00
CA ALA A 192 2.59 14.99 5.80
C ALA A 192 3.15 16.33 5.28
N GLU A 193 3.28 16.48 3.96
CA GLU A 193 3.72 17.72 3.32
C GLU A 193 2.73 18.88 3.54
N GLY A 194 1.42 18.61 3.43
CA GLY A 194 0.38 19.60 3.71
C GLY A 194 0.41 20.08 5.17
N LEU A 195 0.60 19.16 6.11
CA LEU A 195 0.76 19.47 7.54
C LEU A 195 2.03 20.29 7.82
N GLN A 196 3.13 19.97 7.14
CA GLN A 196 4.37 20.74 7.24
C GLN A 196 4.18 22.19 6.76
N GLN A 197 3.54 22.37 5.61
CA GLN A 197 3.24 23.68 5.07
C GLN A 197 2.34 24.50 6.02
N LEU A 198 1.28 23.89 6.55
CA LEU A 198 0.40 24.49 7.55
C LEU A 198 1.19 24.98 8.76
N THR A 199 2.07 24.14 9.30
CA THR A 199 2.89 24.49 10.47
C THR A 199 3.82 25.65 10.16
N THR A 200 4.54 25.60 9.04
CA THR A 200 5.44 26.69 8.65
C THR A 200 4.69 27.99 8.34
N GLY A 201 3.49 27.94 7.77
CA GLY A 201 2.71 29.11 7.40
C GLY A 201 1.97 29.77 8.57
N PHE A 202 1.46 28.99 9.54
CA PHE A 202 0.72 29.53 10.69
C PHE A 202 1.63 30.00 11.83
N PHE A 203 2.75 29.31 12.07
CA PHE A 203 3.58 29.57 13.25
C PHE A 203 4.78 30.49 12.96
N SER A 204 5.21 30.66 11.71
CA SER A 204 6.30 31.60 11.37
C SER A 204 5.87 33.08 11.42
N THR A 205 4.56 33.35 11.31
CA THR A 205 3.98 34.69 11.39
C THR A 205 3.80 35.18 12.82
N SER A 206 3.91 34.30 13.83
CA SER A 206 3.72 34.67 15.24
C SER A 206 4.96 35.31 15.90
N SER A 207 6.14 35.27 15.26
CA SER A 207 7.41 35.60 15.94
C SER A 207 8.08 36.90 15.48
N ALA A 208 7.39 37.75 14.70
CA ALA A 208 7.97 38.99 14.19
C ALA A 208 6.97 40.16 14.18
N GLU A 209 6.40 40.51 15.34
CA GLU A 209 5.76 41.82 15.48
C GLU A 209 5.89 42.38 16.90
N ALA A 210 7.05 42.97 17.18
CA ALA A 210 7.12 44.08 18.12
C ALA A 210 6.37 45.25 17.47
N LEU A 211 5.39 45.80 18.18
CA LEU A 211 4.48 46.88 17.75
C LEU A 211 5.18 48.00 16.93
N PRO A 212 4.51 48.53 15.88
CA PRO A 212 5.03 49.65 15.10
C PRO A 212 4.83 50.97 15.85
N PRO A 213 5.79 51.92 15.83
CA PRO A 213 5.46 53.33 16.04
C PRO A 213 4.98 53.92 14.70
N THR A 214 3.68 54.16 14.56
CA THR A 214 3.15 55.04 13.50
C THR A 214 3.23 56.52 13.92
N PRO A 215 3.17 57.51 13.01
CA PRO A 215 3.74 57.57 11.66
C PRO A 215 4.46 58.93 11.41
N SER A 216 5.39 58.98 10.46
CA SER A 216 5.70 60.21 9.74
C SER A 216 5.97 59.88 8.27
N MET A 217 5.01 60.24 7.41
CA MET A 217 5.27 60.30 5.97
C MET A 217 6.33 61.35 5.67
N PRO A 218 7.16 61.13 4.64
CA PRO A 218 6.85 61.79 3.39
C PRO A 218 6.90 60.84 2.17
N VAL A 219 6.10 61.23 1.19
CA VAL A 219 5.85 60.60 -0.11
C VAL A 219 7.11 60.60 -1.00
N GLN A 220 7.34 59.50 -1.73
CA GLN A 220 7.98 59.52 -3.05
C GLN A 220 7.43 58.37 -3.91
N PHE A 221 6.91 58.71 -5.09
CA PHE A 221 6.44 57.79 -6.12
C PHE A 221 7.58 57.44 -7.07
N GLU A 222 7.76 56.17 -7.41
CA GLU A 222 8.35 55.75 -8.69
C GLU A 222 7.57 54.54 -9.25
N GLN A 223 7.11 54.68 -10.49
CA GLN A 223 6.52 53.64 -11.32
C GLN A 223 7.62 52.71 -11.83
N GLU A 224 7.40 51.39 -11.85
CA GLU A 224 8.17 50.53 -12.75
C GLU A 224 7.30 49.56 -13.54
N ASN A 225 7.58 49.59 -14.85
CA ASN A 225 6.92 48.91 -15.94
C ASN A 225 6.96 47.38 -15.79
N VAL A 226 5.81 46.72 -15.92
CA VAL A 226 5.77 45.29 -16.26
C VAL A 226 6.48 45.12 -17.60
N GLY A 227 7.58 44.37 -17.60
CA GLY A 227 8.46 44.19 -18.74
C GLY A 227 7.75 43.52 -19.92
N GLU A 228 8.20 43.84 -21.14
CA GLU A 228 7.65 43.31 -22.40
C GLU A 228 7.67 41.77 -22.47
N ALA A 229 8.56 41.12 -21.72
CA ALA A 229 8.64 39.67 -21.56
C ALA A 229 7.45 39.09 -20.78
N GLU A 230 6.98 39.76 -19.72
CA GLU A 230 5.83 39.32 -18.92
C GLU A 230 4.51 39.50 -19.66
N ARG A 231 4.40 40.57 -20.48
CA ARG A 231 3.24 40.77 -21.35
C ARG A 231 3.14 39.70 -22.44
N LYS A 232 4.26 39.30 -23.07
CA LYS A 232 4.27 38.18 -24.03
C LYS A 232 3.88 36.85 -23.36
N LYS A 233 4.38 36.57 -22.16
CA LYS A 233 4.09 35.33 -21.43
C LYS A 233 2.62 35.22 -21.00
N MET A 234 2.01 36.34 -20.61
CA MET A 234 0.56 36.39 -20.31
C MET A 234 -0.30 36.17 -21.55
N VAL A 235 0.05 36.78 -22.68
CA VAL A 235 -0.70 36.63 -23.94
C VAL A 235 -0.59 35.21 -24.48
N GLU A 236 0.58 34.56 -24.35
CA GLU A 236 0.79 33.17 -24.77
C GLU A 236 0.04 32.16 -23.87
N ALA A 237 -0.06 32.45 -22.56
CA ALA A 237 -0.84 31.66 -21.60
C ALA A 237 -2.37 31.79 -21.80
N LEU A 238 -2.85 32.93 -22.28
CA LEU A 238 -4.27 33.13 -22.61
C LEU A 238 -4.64 32.50 -23.96
N LEU A 239 -3.74 32.57 -24.96
CA LEU A 239 -3.94 31.94 -26.26
C LEU A 239 -3.85 30.41 -26.23
N SER A 240 -3.07 29.83 -25.30
CA SER A 240 -3.04 28.38 -25.09
C SER A 240 -4.34 27.87 -24.44
N LYS A 241 -4.88 28.59 -23.44
CA LYS A 241 -6.19 28.28 -22.83
C LYS A 241 -7.35 28.38 -23.82
N ALA A 242 -7.31 29.35 -24.74
CA ALA A 242 -8.29 29.47 -25.83
C ALA A 242 -8.20 28.35 -26.88
N ARG A 243 -7.01 27.74 -27.11
CA ARG A 243 -6.82 26.60 -28.04
C ARG A 243 -7.15 25.23 -27.42
N ALA A 244 -7.12 25.11 -26.10
CA ALA A 244 -7.46 23.88 -25.38
C ALA A 244 -8.95 23.74 -25.05
N GLY A 245 -9.80 24.68 -25.50
CA GLY A 245 -11.25 24.63 -25.26
C GLY A 245 -11.66 24.78 -23.79
N GLN A 246 -10.78 25.37 -22.97
CA GLN A 246 -11.00 25.59 -21.54
C GLN A 246 -10.85 27.08 -21.21
N ILE A 247 -11.87 27.85 -21.58
CA ILE A 247 -12.36 28.96 -20.77
C ILE A 247 -13.78 28.58 -20.36
#